data_AF-A0A0J1GRH6-F1
#
_entry.id   AF-A0A0J1GRH6-F1
#
_cell.length_a   1.000
_cell.length_b   1.000
_cell.length_c   1.000
_cell.angle_alpha   90.00
_cell.angle_beta   90.00
_cell.angle_gamma   90.00
#
_symmetry.space_group_name_H-M   'P 1'
#
loop_
_entity.id
_entity.type
_entity.pdbx_description
1 polymer ?
#
loop_
_entity_poly.entity_id
_entity_poly.type
_entity_poly.pdbx_seq_one_letter_code
_entity_poly.pdbx_strand_id
1 'polypeptide(L)'
;MNVYKFLPDSDSFRSVSLSLSNIHIRRLFSKGVFIDCESLDINIEISDIGMDAEFLSLYGWIPVISLDGWNELKAELMQEVQPIFVTCKSKDYVLLNVMEVVDALDRERSIVVENKTLNKVTSVERYVFEHDIIKNKYIFKISETAGLEVYVTDRFKSLIETKK
;
A
#
# COMPACT_ATOMS: atom_id res chain seq x y z
N MET A 1 -5.51 5.07 19.27
CA MET A 1 -5.01 4.31 18.12
C MET A 1 -4.48 5.31 17.11
N ASN A 2 -3.30 5.06 16.60
CA ASN A 2 -2.68 5.87 15.56
C ASN A 2 -2.92 5.24 14.18
N VAL A 3 -2.89 6.11 13.18
CA VAL A 3 -2.89 5.75 11.77
C VAL A 3 -1.62 6.31 11.16
N TYR A 4 -0.95 5.50 10.36
CA TYR A 4 0.28 5.85 9.67
C TYR A 4 0.05 5.75 8.17
N LYS A 5 0.63 6.67 7.42
CA LYS A 5 0.74 6.51 5.97
C LYS A 5 1.81 5.46 5.69
N PHE A 6 1.49 4.47 4.87
CA PHE A 6 2.46 3.47 4.42
C PHE A 6 3.40 4.13 3.41
N LEU A 7 4.60 4.48 3.88
CA LEU A 7 5.66 5.09 3.09
C LEU A 7 6.95 4.28 3.31
N PRO A 8 7.25 3.31 2.44
CA PRO A 8 8.52 2.61 2.49
C PRO A 8 9.67 3.58 2.20
N ASP A 9 10.67 3.58 3.08
CA ASP A 9 11.84 4.46 3.03
C ASP A 9 12.82 3.96 1.95
N SER A 10 12.66 4.49 0.73
CA SER A 10 13.52 4.18 -0.41
C SER A 10 14.89 4.87 -0.38
N ASP A 11 15.11 5.79 0.56
CA ASP A 11 16.40 6.47 0.70
C ASP A 11 17.37 5.62 1.54
N SER A 12 16.82 4.89 2.53
CA SER A 12 17.59 4.00 3.41
C SER A 12 17.56 2.52 2.99
N PHE A 13 16.45 2.08 2.37
CA PHE A 13 16.23 0.68 2.01
C PHE A 13 16.07 0.48 0.50
N ARG A 14 16.25 -0.77 0.07
CA ARG A 14 16.05 -1.14 -1.33
C ARG A 14 14.63 -0.81 -1.79
N SER A 15 14.53 -0.40 -3.04
CA SER A 15 13.28 -0.08 -3.70
C SER A 15 13.08 -0.94 -4.94
N VAL A 16 11.84 -1.06 -5.36
CA VAL A 16 11.40 -1.82 -6.51
C VAL A 16 10.86 -0.84 -7.55
N SER A 17 11.37 -0.97 -8.76
CA SER A 17 10.94 -0.17 -9.90
C SER A 17 10.38 -1.06 -11.00
N LEU A 18 9.43 -0.51 -11.75
CA LEU A 18 8.85 -1.14 -12.92
C LEU A 18 9.27 -0.37 -14.16
N SER A 19 9.51 -1.10 -15.24
CA SER A 19 9.74 -0.50 -16.55
C SER A 19 8.58 0.40 -16.96
N LEU A 20 8.85 1.42 -17.78
CA LEU A 20 7.82 2.36 -18.26
C LEU A 20 6.67 1.67 -19.01
N SER A 21 6.93 0.52 -19.63
CA SER A 21 5.89 -0.31 -20.29
C SER A 21 4.82 -0.83 -19.32
N ASN A 22 5.15 -0.93 -18.03
CA ASN A 22 4.30 -1.50 -16.98
C ASN A 22 3.54 -0.43 -16.17
N ILE A 23 3.57 0.84 -16.59
CA ILE A 23 2.92 1.95 -15.87
C ILE A 23 1.39 1.77 -15.72
N HIS A 24 0.77 1.00 -16.61
CA HIS A 24 -0.67 0.70 -16.58
C HIS A 24 -1.07 -0.06 -15.30
N ILE A 25 -0.14 -0.82 -14.70
CA ILE A 25 -0.35 -1.58 -13.45
C ILE A 25 -0.74 -0.65 -12.31
N ARG A 26 -0.24 0.60 -12.27
CA ARG A 26 -0.63 1.59 -11.25
C ARG A 26 -2.15 1.74 -11.13
N ARG A 27 -2.86 1.72 -12.27
CA ARG A 27 -4.32 1.89 -12.31
C ARG A 27 -5.08 0.65 -11.81
N LEU A 28 -4.45 -0.52 -11.84
CA LEU A 28 -5.05 -1.73 -11.30
C LEU A 28 -5.09 -1.65 -9.77
N PHE A 29 -3.95 -1.31 -9.18
CA PHE A 29 -3.78 -1.26 -7.72
C PHE A 29 -4.44 -0.05 -7.07
N SER A 30 -4.70 1.06 -7.78
CA SER A 30 -5.32 2.25 -7.17
C SER A 30 -6.81 2.09 -6.84
N LYS A 31 -7.50 1.12 -7.45
CA LYS A 31 -8.96 1.03 -7.37
C LYS A 31 -9.48 0.40 -6.07
N GLY A 32 -8.66 -0.41 -5.39
CA GLY A 32 -9.11 -1.20 -4.25
C GLY A 32 -10.19 -2.22 -4.61
N VAL A 33 -10.10 -2.79 -5.81
CA VAL A 33 -10.98 -3.88 -6.25
C VAL A 33 -10.13 -5.11 -6.52
N PHE A 34 -10.76 -6.28 -6.47
CA PHE A 34 -10.12 -7.52 -6.89
C PHE A 34 -9.62 -7.38 -8.32
N ILE A 35 -8.37 -7.77 -8.54
CA ILE A 35 -7.75 -7.83 -9.86
C ILE A 35 -7.86 -9.28 -10.32
N ASP A 36 -8.48 -9.53 -11.47
CA ASP A 36 -8.62 -10.88 -12.02
C ASP A 36 -7.28 -11.38 -12.61
N CYS A 37 -6.34 -11.63 -11.71
CA CYS A 37 -4.98 -12.06 -11.99
C CYS A 37 -4.33 -12.52 -10.68
N GLU A 38 -3.69 -13.69 -10.69
CA GLU A 38 -2.92 -14.18 -9.54
C GLU A 38 -1.42 -13.83 -9.65
N SER A 39 -0.92 -13.70 -10.88
CA SER A 39 0.49 -13.45 -11.15
C SER A 39 0.69 -12.51 -12.33
N LEU A 40 1.55 -11.52 -12.18
CA LEU A 40 1.95 -10.64 -13.27
C LEU A 40 3.34 -11.02 -13.76
N ASP A 41 3.46 -11.30 -15.06
CA ASP A 41 4.75 -11.45 -15.74
C ASP A 41 5.35 -10.06 -15.99
N ILE A 42 5.85 -9.46 -14.91
CA ILE A 42 6.42 -8.12 -14.92
C ILE A 42 7.85 -8.19 -14.39
N ASN A 43 8.79 -7.75 -15.22
CA ASN A 43 10.16 -7.59 -14.77
C ASN A 43 10.21 -6.41 -13.79
N ILE A 44 10.50 -6.73 -12.54
CA ILE A 44 10.81 -5.77 -11.49
C ILE A 44 12.32 -5.63 -11.40
N GLU A 45 12.80 -4.39 -11.35
CA GLU A 45 14.18 -4.05 -11.07
C GLU A 45 14.31 -3.56 -9.63
N ILE A 46 15.20 -4.19 -8.86
CA ILE A 46 15.49 -3.83 -7.47
C ILE A 46 16.67 -2.87 -7.47
N SER A 47 16.62 -1.82 -6.66
CA SER A 47 17.78 -0.96 -6.48
C SER A 47 18.89 -1.73 -5.75
N ASP A 48 20.10 -1.72 -6.32
CA ASP A 48 21.28 -2.33 -5.67
C ASP A 48 21.76 -1.52 -4.44
N ILE A 49 21.24 -0.31 -4.28
CA ILE A 49 21.54 0.62 -3.19
C ILE A 49 20.49 0.46 -2.09
N GLY A 50 20.94 0.44 -0.84
CA GLY A 50 20.10 0.38 0.36
C GLY A 50 20.17 -0.94 1.12
N MET A 51 19.66 -0.95 2.34
CA MET A 51 19.53 -2.17 3.16
C MET A 51 18.32 -3.01 2.72
N ASP A 52 18.36 -4.32 2.98
CA ASP A 52 17.18 -5.17 2.83
C ASP A 52 16.11 -4.76 3.85
N ALA A 53 14.86 -4.74 3.40
CA ALA A 53 13.68 -4.51 4.22
C ALA A 53 12.61 -5.56 3.88
N GLU A 54 11.73 -5.83 4.83
CA GLU A 54 10.60 -6.73 4.61
C GLU A 54 9.63 -6.16 3.57
N PHE A 55 9.41 -4.85 3.64
CA PHE A 55 8.60 -4.11 2.68
C PHE A 55 9.47 -3.21 1.82
N LEU A 56 9.28 -3.31 0.50
CA LEU A 56 9.96 -2.47 -0.48
C LEU A 56 9.01 -1.41 -1.05
N SER A 57 9.59 -0.30 -1.48
CA SER A 57 8.84 0.77 -2.17
C SER A 57 8.60 0.42 -3.62
N LEU A 58 7.33 0.38 -4.03
CA LEU A 58 6.95 0.48 -5.44
C LEU A 58 5.96 1.64 -5.62
N TYR A 59 6.40 2.65 -6.38
CA TYR A 59 5.65 3.87 -6.63
C TYR A 59 5.19 4.62 -5.37
N GLY A 60 5.72 4.29 -4.18
CA GLY A 60 5.34 4.91 -2.91
C GLY A 60 3.98 4.49 -2.32
N TRP A 61 3.21 3.64 -3.01
CA TRP A 61 1.86 3.27 -2.56
C TRP A 61 1.36 1.88 -2.96
N ILE A 62 2.17 1.09 -3.66
CA ILE A 62 1.91 -0.34 -3.82
C ILE A 62 2.81 -1.04 -2.81
N PRO A 63 2.29 -1.57 -1.70
CA PRO A 63 3.11 -2.33 -0.77
C PRO A 63 3.68 -3.55 -1.48
N VAL A 64 5.00 -3.72 -1.40
CA VAL A 64 5.71 -4.89 -1.91
C VAL A 64 6.32 -5.60 -0.73
N ILE A 65 6.15 -6.91 -0.65
CA ILE A 65 6.72 -7.75 0.40
C ILE A 65 7.49 -8.91 -0.23
N SER A 66 8.51 -9.40 0.47
CA SER A 66 9.17 -10.65 0.08
C SER A 66 8.20 -11.84 0.13
N LEU A 67 8.45 -12.90 -0.64
CA LEU A 67 7.64 -14.11 -0.57
C LEU A 67 7.64 -14.74 0.83
N ASP A 68 8.78 -14.69 1.53
CA ASP A 68 8.92 -15.22 2.90
C ASP A 68 8.07 -14.41 3.88
N GLY A 69 8.19 -13.07 3.87
CA GLY A 69 7.35 -12.21 4.69
C GLY A 69 5.87 -12.33 4.39
N TRP A 70 5.50 -12.52 3.12
CA TRP A 70 4.11 -12.81 2.78
C TRP A 70 3.62 -14.10 3.44
N ASN A 71 4.42 -15.17 3.38
CA ASN A 71 4.05 -16.44 4.01
C ASN A 71 3.87 -16.33 5.52
N GLU A 72 4.60 -15.43 6.17
CA GLU A 72 4.48 -15.16 7.60
C GLU A 72 3.26 -14.31 7.98
N LEU A 73 2.87 -13.35 7.13
CA LEU A 73 1.86 -12.33 7.44
C LEU A 73 0.50 -12.56 6.76
N LYS A 74 0.40 -13.55 5.87
CA LYS A 74 -0.80 -13.76 5.05
C LYS A 74 -2.06 -14.02 5.85
N ALA A 75 -1.96 -14.69 7.00
CA ALA A 75 -3.14 -15.05 7.80
C ALA A 75 -3.87 -13.80 8.33
N GLU A 76 -3.12 -12.76 8.69
CA GLU A 76 -3.62 -11.49 9.20
C GLU A 76 -4.03 -10.54 8.07
N LEU A 77 -3.25 -10.50 6.98
CA LEU A 77 -3.44 -9.50 5.93
C LEU A 77 -4.44 -9.91 4.85
N MET A 78 -4.69 -11.20 4.63
CA MET A 78 -5.51 -11.70 3.51
C MET A 78 -6.96 -11.20 3.48
N GLN A 79 -7.47 -10.67 4.59
CA GLN A 79 -8.82 -10.09 4.64
C GLN A 79 -8.89 -8.73 3.92
N GLU A 80 -7.76 -8.02 3.84
CA GLU A 80 -7.70 -6.63 3.38
C GLU A 80 -6.89 -6.47 2.10
N VAL A 81 -6.07 -7.47 1.77
CA VAL A 81 -5.20 -7.46 0.60
C VAL A 81 -5.38 -8.72 -0.25
N GLN A 82 -5.28 -8.53 -1.56
CA GLN A 82 -5.06 -9.61 -2.51
C GLN A 82 -3.57 -9.68 -2.86
N PRO A 83 -2.90 -10.84 -2.70
CA PRO A 83 -1.53 -11.02 -3.17
C PRO A 83 -1.51 -11.14 -4.70
N ILE A 84 -0.59 -10.42 -5.35
CA ILE A 84 -0.27 -10.58 -6.77
C ILE A 84 1.20 -10.97 -6.86
N PHE A 85 1.46 -12.21 -7.29
CA PHE A 85 2.80 -12.74 -7.38
C PHE A 85 3.53 -12.18 -8.59
N VAL A 86 4.81 -11.86 -8.41
CA VAL A 86 5.64 -11.28 -9.47
C VAL A 86 6.97 -12.00 -9.52
N THR A 87 7.39 -12.35 -10.73
CA THR A 87 8.66 -13.02 -10.96
C THR A 87 9.75 -11.98 -11.18
N CYS A 88 10.80 -12.01 -10.36
CA CYS A 88 12.01 -11.23 -10.59
C CYS A 88 13.21 -12.17 -10.68
N LYS A 89 14.21 -11.79 -11.49
CA LYS A 89 15.37 -12.65 -11.77
C LYS A 89 16.19 -13.02 -10.53
N SER A 90 16.14 -12.20 -9.48
CA SER A 90 16.96 -12.35 -8.28
C SER A 90 16.20 -12.90 -7.07
N LYS A 91 14.92 -12.56 -6.89
CA LYS A 91 14.10 -12.99 -5.74
C LYS A 91 12.61 -12.81 -6.03
N ASP A 92 11.77 -13.69 -5.50
CA ASP A 92 10.31 -13.58 -5.64
C ASP A 92 9.73 -12.56 -4.66
N TYR A 93 8.80 -11.75 -5.17
CA TYR A 93 8.08 -10.74 -4.40
C TYR A 93 6.57 -10.88 -4.61
N VAL A 94 5.84 -10.25 -3.69
CA VAL A 94 4.38 -10.18 -3.74
C VAL A 94 3.97 -8.71 -3.68
N LEU A 95 3.21 -8.27 -4.68
CA LEU A 95 2.53 -6.98 -4.65
C LEU A 95 1.23 -7.14 -3.86
N LEU A 96 0.99 -6.28 -2.88
CA LEU A 96 -0.23 -6.32 -2.09
C LEU A 96 -1.26 -5.35 -2.68
N ASN A 97 -2.26 -5.90 -3.36
CA ASN A 97 -3.42 -5.13 -3.78
C ASN A 97 -4.34 -4.91 -2.56
N VAL A 98 -4.21 -3.75 -1.91
CA VAL A 98 -5.10 -3.36 -0.80
C VAL A 98 -6.50 -3.13 -1.36
N MET A 99 -7.44 -4.02 -1.03
CA MET A 99 -8.84 -4.01 -1.47
C MET A 99 -9.73 -3.23 -0.50
N GLU A 100 -9.28 -3.07 0.74
CA GLU A 100 -10.05 -2.40 1.78
C GLU A 100 -10.05 -0.87 1.56
N VAL A 101 -11.12 -0.34 0.98
CA VAL A 101 -11.35 1.10 0.80
C VAL A 101 -12.48 1.54 1.72
N VAL A 102 -12.18 2.46 2.63
CA VAL A 102 -13.14 2.92 3.67
C VAL A 102 -13.42 4.41 3.55
N ASP A 103 -14.65 4.79 3.88
CA ASP A 103 -15.03 6.17 4.13
C ASP A 103 -14.84 6.47 5.63
N ALA A 104 -13.60 6.77 6.00
CA ALA A 104 -13.20 6.94 7.39
C ALA A 104 -12.61 8.33 7.68
N LEU A 105 -12.59 9.23 6.71
CA LEU A 105 -12.07 10.58 6.92
C LEU A 105 -13.21 11.51 7.35
N ASP A 106 -13.11 12.09 8.53
CA ASP A 106 -14.01 13.16 8.95
C ASP A 106 -13.66 14.42 8.15
N ARG A 107 -14.45 14.71 7.11
CA ARG A 107 -14.22 15.84 6.22
C ARG A 107 -14.45 17.20 6.88
N GLU A 108 -15.28 17.27 7.92
CA GLU A 108 -15.57 18.52 8.63
C GLU A 108 -14.40 18.93 9.53
N ARG A 109 -13.73 17.95 10.12
CA ARG A 109 -12.57 18.17 11.00
C ARG A 109 -11.22 18.02 10.29
N SER A 110 -11.17 17.41 9.12
CA SER A 110 -9.96 17.31 8.29
C SER A 110 -9.72 18.57 7.46
N ILE A 111 -8.49 18.74 6.97
CA ILE A 111 -8.17 19.79 5.98
C ILE A 111 -7.90 19.07 4.67
N VAL A 112 -8.86 19.20 3.75
CA VAL A 112 -8.84 18.57 2.43
C VAL A 112 -8.63 19.65 1.37
N VAL A 113 -7.66 19.44 0.49
CA VAL A 113 -7.40 20.31 -0.66
C VAL A 113 -8.09 19.71 -1.87
N GLU A 114 -8.91 20.51 -2.54
CA GLU A 114 -9.71 20.08 -3.68
C GLU A 114 -9.37 20.88 -4.94
N ASN A 115 -9.25 20.18 -6.05
CA ASN A 115 -9.32 20.80 -7.37
C ASN A 115 -10.78 21.12 -7.69
N LYS A 116 -11.15 22.40 -7.52
CA LYS A 116 -12.52 22.90 -7.77
C LYS A 116 -13.01 22.66 -9.20
N THR A 117 -12.11 22.65 -10.18
CA THR A 117 -12.47 22.43 -11.59
C THR A 117 -12.83 20.97 -11.86
N LEU A 118 -12.14 20.03 -11.20
CA LEU A 118 -12.35 18.59 -11.39
C LEU A 118 -13.26 17.97 -10.33
N ASN A 119 -13.64 18.74 -9.31
CA ASN A 119 -14.35 18.27 -8.12
C ASN A 119 -13.68 17.02 -7.50
N LYS A 120 -12.35 17.07 -7.39
CA LYS A 120 -11.52 15.97 -6.89
C LYS A 120 -10.63 16.47 -5.76
N VAL A 121 -10.56 15.68 -4.70
CA VAL A 121 -9.55 15.85 -3.66
C VAL A 121 -8.17 15.61 -4.29
N THR A 122 -7.25 16.56 -4.08
CA THR A 122 -5.86 16.49 -4.55
C THR A 122 -4.91 16.07 -3.44
N SER A 123 -5.21 16.44 -2.19
CA SER A 123 -4.40 16.08 -1.03
C SER A 123 -5.20 16.29 0.26
N VAL A 124 -4.75 15.65 1.34
CA VAL A 124 -5.24 15.88 2.70
C VAL A 124 -4.05 16.39 3.52
N GLU A 125 -4.16 17.61 4.06
CA GLU A 125 -3.11 18.26 4.83
C GLU A 125 -3.24 17.95 6.33
N ARG A 126 -4.47 17.76 6.80
CA ARG A 126 -4.76 17.33 8.18
C ARG A 126 -5.77 16.21 8.17
N TYR A 127 -5.42 15.10 8.82
CA TYR A 127 -6.23 13.90 8.89
C TYR A 127 -6.95 13.81 10.24
N VAL A 128 -8.26 13.60 10.20
CA VAL A 128 -9.06 13.16 11.35
C VAL A 128 -9.83 11.93 10.90
N PHE A 129 -9.47 10.77 11.45
CA PHE A 129 -10.10 9.50 11.08
C PHE A 129 -11.18 9.09 12.08
N GLU A 130 -12.27 8.53 11.56
CA GLU A 130 -13.32 7.88 12.34
C GLU A 130 -12.84 6.51 12.83
N HIS A 131 -12.31 6.48 14.05
CA HIS A 131 -11.63 5.31 14.60
C HIS A 131 -12.50 4.05 14.64
N ASP A 132 -13.81 4.17 14.82
CA ASP A 132 -14.71 3.01 14.88
C ASP A 132 -14.75 2.22 13.57
N ILE A 133 -14.48 2.87 12.44
CA ILE A 133 -14.46 2.24 11.11
C ILE A 133 -13.16 1.47 10.88
N ILE A 134 -12.04 1.97 11.42
CA ILE A 134 -10.69 1.45 11.12
C ILE A 134 -10.03 0.68 12.26
N LYS A 135 -10.62 0.64 13.47
CA LYS A 135 -10.00 0.03 14.67
C LYS A 135 -9.63 -1.45 14.56
N ASN A 136 -10.30 -2.18 13.68
CA ASN A 136 -10.05 -3.61 13.47
C ASN A 136 -9.26 -3.89 12.20
N LYS A 137 -8.79 -2.86 11.50
CA LYS A 137 -8.10 -3.00 10.22
C LYS A 137 -6.58 -2.98 10.39
N TYR A 138 -5.85 -3.72 9.58
CA TYR A 138 -4.39 -3.64 9.53
C TYR A 138 -3.96 -2.56 8.52
N ILE A 139 -4.49 -2.64 7.30
CA ILE A 139 -4.12 -1.86 6.13
C ILE A 139 -5.38 -1.47 5.34
N PHE A 140 -5.45 -0.23 4.86
CA PHE A 140 -6.62 0.27 4.14
C PHE A 140 -6.28 1.47 3.23
N LYS A 141 -7.25 1.87 2.42
CA LYS A 141 -7.27 3.08 1.59
C LYS A 141 -8.48 3.94 1.96
N ILE A 142 -8.45 5.21 1.57
CA ILE A 142 -9.63 6.08 1.65
C ILE A 142 -10.10 6.54 0.27
N SER A 143 -11.39 6.84 0.18
CA SER A 143 -12.03 7.27 -1.07
C SER A 143 -11.45 8.60 -1.59
N GLU A 144 -11.06 9.47 -0.68
CA GLU A 144 -10.57 10.83 -0.91
C GLU A 144 -9.28 10.86 -1.72
N THR A 145 -8.38 9.89 -1.52
CA THR A 145 -7.07 9.88 -2.20
C THR A 145 -7.08 9.07 -3.49
N ALA A 146 -8.27 8.77 -4.02
CA ALA A 146 -8.47 7.92 -5.20
C ALA A 146 -7.75 6.56 -5.09
N GLY A 147 -7.58 6.06 -3.85
CA GLY A 147 -6.87 4.84 -3.51
C GLY A 147 -5.37 4.84 -3.87
N LEU A 148 -4.79 6.02 -4.08
CA LEU A 148 -3.35 6.21 -4.27
C LEU A 148 -2.57 6.21 -2.96
N GLU A 149 -3.22 6.39 -1.82
CA GLU A 149 -2.55 6.36 -0.54
C GLU A 149 -3.01 5.16 0.27
N VAL A 150 -2.03 4.46 0.85
CA VAL A 150 -2.25 3.32 1.73
C VAL A 150 -1.95 3.76 3.16
N TYR A 151 -2.82 3.36 4.07
CA TYR A 151 -2.71 3.64 5.49
C TYR A 151 -2.65 2.33 6.27
N VAL A 152 -1.95 2.36 7.40
CA VAL A 152 -1.81 1.23 8.31
C VAL A 152 -2.08 1.69 9.73
N THR A 153 -2.57 0.79 10.58
CA THR A 153 -2.90 1.08 11.98
C THR A 153 -1.79 0.62 12.92
N ASP A 154 -1.91 0.97 14.21
CA ASP A 154 -1.09 0.38 15.27
C ASP A 154 -1.06 -1.17 15.20
N ARG A 155 -2.16 -1.82 14.80
CA ARG A 155 -2.21 -3.29 14.70
C ARG A 155 -1.23 -3.82 13.66
N PHE A 156 -1.14 -3.17 12.51
CA PHE A 156 -0.16 -3.51 11.47
C PHE A 156 1.25 -3.23 11.96
N LYS A 157 1.49 -2.06 12.56
CA LYS A 157 2.80 -1.72 13.11
C LYS A 157 3.27 -2.77 14.12
N SER A 158 2.42 -3.14 15.07
CA SER A 158 2.73 -4.20 16.03
C SER A 158 2.96 -5.54 15.35
N LEU A 159 2.16 -5.92 14.36
CA LEU A 159 2.35 -7.15 13.60
C LEU A 159 3.76 -7.22 12.98
N ILE A 160 4.27 -6.12 12.43
CA ILE A 160 5.62 -6.05 11.86
C ILE A 160 6.71 -6.00 12.94
N GLU A 161 6.53 -5.21 13.99
CA GLU A 161 7.55 -5.02 15.03
C GLU A 161 7.76 -6.28 15.89
N THR A 162 6.74 -7.11 16.08
CA THR A 162 6.85 -8.34 16.89
C THR A 162 7.59 -9.48 16.16
N LYS A 163 7.93 -9.29 14.89
CA LYS A 163 8.59 -10.29 14.03
C LYS A 163 10.09 -10.01 13.81
N LYS A 164 10.61 -8.92 14.38
CA LYS A 164 12.06 -8.63 14.47
C LYS A 164 12.68 -9.32 15.68
#